data_AF-A0A2D6RF78-F1
#
_entry.id   AF-A0A2D6RF78-F1
#
_cell.length_a   1.000
_cell.length_b   1.000
_cell.length_c   1.000
_cell.angle_alpha   90.00
_cell.angle_beta   90.00
_cell.angle_gamma   90.00
#
_symmetry.space_group_name_H-M   'P 1'
#
loop_
_entity.id
_entity.type
_entity.pdbx_description
1 polymer ?
#
loop_
_entity_poly.entity_id
_entity_poly.type
_entity_poly.pdbx_seq_one_letter_code
_entity_poly.pdbx_strand_id
1 'polypeptide(L)'
;MSSYENDDSDSNAQPNALKILFKWLVIACAGFTMLLLILLLLGYLLKENEQQTRQYKAELEQARQQQQQADEGIAQARSHQLSLKEDFESESQQSANRYQRRLEAAVSWQQNLTEVRQVIVDNLVCTDVSQCRLVDTKNIELGCVVSVNAIGESQLAKLNFGSPSKACEERPEDLSLVCHHNICTIE
;
A
#
# COMPACT_ATOMS: atom_id res chain seq x y z
N MET A 1 -4.46 -125.05 -4.84
CA MET A 1 -4.09 -123.71 -5.32
C MET A 1 -5.35 -122.86 -5.33
N SER A 2 -5.33 -121.75 -4.59
CA SER A 2 -6.37 -120.71 -4.51
C SER A 2 -7.62 -120.97 -3.63
N SER A 3 -7.68 -120.25 -2.51
CA SER A 3 -8.86 -119.74 -1.77
C SER A 3 -8.30 -118.77 -0.71
N TYR A 4 -8.39 -117.44 -0.85
CA TYR A 4 -9.52 -116.54 -0.57
C TYR A 4 -10.21 -116.76 0.79
N GLU A 5 -9.89 -115.90 1.77
CA GLU A 5 -10.74 -115.46 2.90
C GLU A 5 -10.01 -114.28 3.57
N ASN A 6 -10.36 -113.02 3.28
CA ASN A 6 -11.42 -112.16 3.85
C ASN A 6 -11.32 -111.85 5.35
N ASP A 7 -11.40 -110.54 5.60
CA ASP A 7 -11.91 -109.81 6.76
C ASP A 7 -11.44 -110.17 8.17
N ASP A 8 -10.90 -109.16 8.87
CA ASP A 8 -11.71 -108.62 9.98
C ASP A 8 -11.32 -107.17 10.29
N SER A 9 -12.33 -106.31 10.19
CA SER A 9 -12.31 -104.91 10.59
C SER A 9 -12.35 -104.82 12.10
N ASP A 10 -11.19 -104.63 12.75
CA ASP A 10 -11.14 -104.48 14.21
C ASP A 10 -11.55 -103.06 14.63
N SER A 11 -12.86 -102.86 14.69
CA SER A 11 -13.53 -101.68 15.23
C SER A 11 -13.68 -101.84 16.75
N ASN A 12 -12.57 -101.76 17.49
CA ASN A 12 -12.63 -101.70 18.96
C ASN A 12 -11.75 -100.57 19.51
N ALA A 13 -12.07 -99.35 19.09
CA ALA A 13 -11.54 -98.14 19.70
C ALA A 13 -12.16 -97.95 21.11
N GLN A 14 -11.33 -98.19 22.13
CA GLN A 14 -11.57 -98.04 23.56
C GLN A 14 -12.50 -96.87 23.97
N PRO A 15 -13.46 -97.09 24.89
CA PRO A 15 -14.38 -96.06 25.43
C PRO A 15 -13.73 -95.00 26.35
N ASN A 16 -12.41 -95.05 26.55
CA ASN A 16 -11.67 -94.14 27.42
C ASN A 16 -11.12 -92.91 26.67
N ALA A 17 -10.81 -93.04 25.37
CA ALA A 17 -10.32 -91.93 24.55
C ALA A 17 -11.40 -90.88 24.33
N LEU A 18 -12.65 -91.31 24.10
CA LEU A 18 -13.82 -90.44 23.94
C LEU A 18 -14.05 -89.55 25.19
N LYS A 19 -13.86 -90.11 26.39
CA LYS A 19 -14.02 -89.37 27.66
C LYS A 19 -12.94 -88.31 27.85
N ILE A 20 -11.70 -88.60 27.48
CA ILE A 20 -10.59 -87.65 27.55
C ILE A 20 -10.82 -86.52 26.55
N LEU A 21 -11.17 -86.84 25.30
CA LEU A 21 -11.47 -85.84 24.26
C LEU A 21 -12.64 -84.93 24.66
N PHE A 22 -13.70 -85.47 25.28
CA PHE A 22 -14.81 -84.66 25.75
C PHE A 22 -14.39 -83.65 26.83
N LYS A 23 -13.52 -84.05 27.76
CA LYS A 23 -12.99 -83.14 28.80
C LYS A 23 -12.16 -82.00 28.21
N TRP A 24 -11.30 -82.30 27.24
CA TRP A 24 -10.52 -81.29 26.52
C TRP A 24 -11.40 -80.39 25.66
N LEU A 25 -12.45 -80.94 25.05
CA LEU A 25 -13.42 -80.19 24.25
C LEU A 25 -14.20 -79.19 25.11
N VAL A 26 -14.62 -79.56 26.32
CA VAL A 26 -15.28 -78.64 27.25
C VAL A 26 -14.34 -77.51 27.67
N ILE A 27 -13.08 -77.80 27.99
CA ILE A 27 -12.07 -76.78 28.33
C ILE A 27 -11.81 -75.85 27.14
N ALA A 28 -11.69 -76.40 25.93
CA ALA A 28 -11.52 -75.62 24.71
C ALA A 28 -12.72 -74.72 24.44
N CYS A 29 -13.95 -75.23 24.57
CA CYS A 29 -15.17 -74.43 24.43
C CYS A 29 -15.27 -73.32 25.48
N ALA A 30 -14.90 -73.60 26.74
CA ALA A 30 -14.85 -72.58 27.78
C ALA A 30 -13.79 -71.50 27.48
N GLY A 31 -12.62 -71.90 26.98
CA GLY A 31 -11.57 -70.96 26.53
C GLY A 31 -12.01 -70.09 25.36
N PHE A 32 -12.65 -70.68 24.35
CA PHE A 32 -13.15 -69.96 23.17
C PHE A 32 -14.26 -68.97 23.52
N THR A 33 -15.21 -69.36 24.38
CA THR A 33 -16.28 -68.44 24.82
C THR A 33 -15.72 -67.24 25.58
N MET A 34 -14.75 -67.45 26.46
CA MET A 34 -14.06 -66.38 27.18
C MET A 34 -13.28 -65.45 26.22
N LEU A 35 -12.54 -66.02 25.26
CA LEU A 35 -11.83 -65.26 24.23
C LEU A 35 -12.79 -64.40 23.38
N LEU A 36 -13.92 -64.97 22.95
CA LEU A 36 -14.92 -64.26 22.16
C LEU A 36 -15.53 -63.08 22.93
N LEU A 37 -15.79 -63.24 24.23
CA LEU A 37 -16.27 -62.15 25.08
C LEU A 37 -15.24 -61.02 25.16
N ILE A 38 -13.96 -61.34 25.34
CA ILE A 38 -12.88 -60.34 25.34
C ILE A 38 -12.82 -59.60 24.00
N LEU A 39 -12.84 -60.32 22.88
CA LEU A 39 -12.80 -59.70 21.54
C LEU A 39 -14.01 -58.80 21.28
N LEU A 40 -15.20 -59.18 21.76
CA LEU A 40 -16.40 -58.34 21.66
C LEU A 40 -16.29 -57.08 22.51
N LEU A 41 -15.80 -57.18 23.75
CA LEU A 41 -15.55 -56.03 24.63
C LEU A 41 -14.51 -55.07 24.03
N LEU A 42 -13.39 -55.60 23.50
CA LEU A 42 -12.38 -54.78 22.83
C LEU A 42 -12.95 -54.14 21.56
N GLY A 43 -13.64 -54.91 20.71
CA GLY A 43 -14.26 -54.39 19.49
C GLY A 43 -15.27 -53.28 19.78
N TYR A 44 -16.04 -53.41 20.87
CA TYR A 44 -16.96 -52.37 21.33
C TYR A 44 -16.23 -51.10 21.78
N LEU A 45 -15.21 -51.22 22.64
CA LEU A 45 -14.44 -50.07 23.15
C LEU A 45 -13.66 -49.32 22.06
N LEU A 46 -13.13 -50.04 21.06
CA LEU A 46 -12.48 -49.43 19.90
C LEU A 46 -13.49 -48.65 19.04
N LYS A 47 -14.68 -49.21 18.81
CA LYS A 47 -15.73 -48.56 18.02
C LYS A 47 -16.19 -47.24 18.66
N GLU A 48 -16.33 -47.22 19.99
CA GLU A 48 -16.76 -46.02 20.72
C GLU A 48 -15.68 -44.93 20.74
N ASN A 49 -14.40 -45.30 20.90
CA ASN A 49 -13.28 -44.35 20.79
C ASN A 49 -13.13 -43.77 19.38
N GLU A 50 -13.32 -44.59 18.34
CA GLU A 50 -13.25 -44.14 16.95
C GLU A 50 -14.36 -43.12 16.64
N GLN A 51 -15.59 -43.35 17.14
CA GLN A 51 -16.70 -42.42 16.96
C GLN A 51 -16.47 -41.09 17.67
N GLN A 52 -16.02 -41.10 18.93
CA GLN A 52 -15.71 -39.86 19.66
C GLN A 52 -14.57 -39.08 18.96
N THR A 53 -13.52 -39.78 18.51
CA THR A 53 -12.40 -39.14 17.83
C THR A 53 -12.82 -38.52 16.49
N ARG A 54 -13.75 -39.14 15.76
CA ARG A 54 -14.29 -38.57 14.51
C ARG A 54 -15.09 -37.30 14.75
N GLN A 55 -15.88 -37.24 15.83
CA GLN A 55 -16.65 -36.04 16.18
C GLN A 55 -15.73 -34.87 16.53
N TYR A 56 -14.75 -35.10 17.42
CA TYR A 56 -13.81 -34.06 17.80
C TYR A 56 -12.96 -33.57 16.62
N LYS A 57 -12.55 -34.45 15.70
CA LYS A 57 -11.83 -34.04 14.49
C LYS A 57 -12.70 -33.19 13.56
N ALA A 58 -13.97 -33.56 13.37
CA ALA A 58 -14.90 -32.82 12.54
C ALA A 58 -15.15 -31.40 13.09
N GLU A 59 -15.35 -31.26 14.41
CA GLU A 59 -15.50 -29.94 15.04
C GLU A 59 -14.24 -29.09 14.92
N LEU A 60 -13.05 -29.68 15.11
CA LEU A 60 -11.79 -28.94 15.02
C LEU A 60 -11.49 -28.47 13.59
N GLU A 61 -11.83 -29.28 12.59
CA GLU A 61 -11.70 -28.92 11.18
C GLU A 61 -12.68 -27.81 10.79
N GLN A 62 -13.93 -27.89 11.26
CA GLN A 62 -14.93 -26.85 11.03
C GLN A 62 -14.55 -25.53 11.70
N ALA A 63 -14.05 -25.57 12.94
CA ALA A 63 -13.56 -24.39 13.65
C ALA A 63 -12.35 -23.77 12.94
N ARG A 64 -11.40 -24.58 12.45
CA ARG A 64 -10.26 -24.07 11.68
C ARG A 64 -10.69 -23.41 10.36
N GLN A 65 -11.65 -23.99 9.65
CA GLN A 65 -12.17 -23.40 8.42
C GLN A 65 -12.88 -22.07 8.68
N GLN A 66 -13.71 -21.99 9.73
CA GLN A 66 -14.36 -20.73 10.10
C GLN A 66 -13.34 -19.65 10.51
N GLN A 67 -12.31 -20.04 11.24
CA GLN A 67 -11.26 -19.11 11.66
C GLN A 67 -10.42 -18.63 10.47
N GLN A 68 -10.08 -19.52 9.53
CA GLN A 68 -9.39 -19.13 8.29
C GLN A 68 -10.23 -18.16 7.45
N GLN A 69 -11.54 -18.42 7.29
CA GLN A 69 -12.42 -17.52 6.54
C GLN A 69 -12.57 -16.15 7.23
N ALA A 70 -12.63 -16.13 8.56
CA ALA A 70 -12.67 -14.88 9.32
C ALA A 70 -11.37 -14.08 9.17
N ASP A 71 -10.21 -14.74 9.27
CA ASP A 71 -8.90 -14.10 9.12
C ASP A 71 -8.67 -13.59 7.69
N GLU A 72 -9.07 -14.36 6.67
CA GLU A 72 -9.04 -13.93 5.27
C GLU A 72 -9.96 -12.72 5.03
N GLY A 73 -11.17 -12.73 5.59
CA GLY A 73 -12.09 -11.59 5.53
C GLY A 73 -11.53 -10.33 6.18
N ILE A 74 -10.87 -10.46 7.35
CA ILE A 74 -10.21 -9.35 8.04
C ILE A 74 -9.02 -8.83 7.23
N ALA A 75 -8.20 -9.72 6.66
CA ALA A 75 -7.06 -9.35 5.83
C ALA A 75 -7.50 -8.59 4.56
N GLN A 76 -8.57 -9.05 3.91
CA GLN A 76 -9.13 -8.41 2.73
C GLN A 76 -9.78 -7.06 3.04
N ALA A 77 -10.48 -6.94 4.18
CA ALA A 77 -11.02 -5.65 4.63
C ALA A 77 -9.89 -4.64 4.91
N ARG A 78 -8.79 -5.11 5.51
CA ARG A 78 -7.61 -4.28 5.82
C ARG A 78 -6.90 -3.80 4.57
N SER A 79 -6.73 -4.66 3.55
CA SER A 79 -6.10 -4.25 2.29
C SER A 79 -6.92 -3.22 1.54
N HIS A 80 -8.26 -3.36 1.51
CA HIS A 80 -9.14 -2.38 0.88
C HIS A 80 -9.15 -1.02 1.62
N GLN A 81 -8.99 -1.03 2.94
CA GLN A 81 -8.89 0.21 3.72
C GLN A 81 -7.55 0.93 3.52
N LEU A 82 -6.46 0.19 3.31
CA LEU A 82 -5.15 0.75 3.00
C LEU A 82 -5.13 1.44 1.63
N SER A 83 -5.70 0.82 0.59
CA SER A 83 -5.75 1.41 -0.75
C SER A 83 -6.56 2.71 -0.78
N LEU A 84 -7.70 2.76 -0.09
CA LEU A 84 -8.53 3.98 0.02
C LEU A 84 -7.79 5.13 0.73
N LYS A 85 -6.91 4.81 1.68
CA LYS A 85 -6.14 5.81 2.41
C LYS A 85 -4.98 6.35 1.56
N GLU A 86 -4.32 5.50 0.79
CA GLU A 86 -3.23 5.89 -0.11
C GLU A 86 -3.70 6.85 -1.21
N ASP A 87 -4.89 6.62 -1.77
CA ASP A 87 -5.46 7.52 -2.79
C ASP A 87 -5.74 8.91 -2.21
N PHE A 88 -6.34 8.98 -1.01
CA PHE A 88 -6.68 10.26 -0.35
C PHE A 88 -5.44 11.05 0.13
N GLU A 89 -4.41 10.36 0.65
CA GLU A 89 -3.17 11.02 1.08
C GLU A 89 -2.38 11.58 -0.11
N SER A 90 -2.37 10.87 -1.25
CA SER A 90 -1.68 11.32 -2.47
C SER A 90 -2.31 12.58 -3.07
N GLU A 91 -3.64 12.66 -3.14
CA GLU A 91 -4.34 13.85 -3.65
C GLU A 91 -4.18 15.05 -2.71
N SER A 92 -4.27 14.81 -1.40
CA SER A 92 -4.07 15.84 -0.37
C SER A 92 -2.66 16.42 -0.42
N GLN A 93 -1.62 15.57 -0.45
CA GLN A 93 -0.23 16.04 -0.55
C GLN A 93 0.06 16.72 -1.90
N GLN A 94 -0.50 16.23 -2.99
CA GLN A 94 -0.30 16.84 -4.30
C GLN A 94 -1.01 18.20 -4.40
N SER A 95 -2.16 18.37 -3.72
CA SER A 95 -2.83 19.67 -3.61
C SER A 95 -2.05 20.66 -2.74
N ALA A 96 -1.52 20.23 -1.59
CA ALA A 96 -0.69 21.05 -0.71
C ALA A 96 0.61 21.49 -1.40
N ASN A 97 1.30 20.57 -2.07
CA ASN A 97 2.50 20.89 -2.84
C ASN A 97 2.24 21.86 -3.99
N ARG A 98 1.10 21.72 -4.69
CA ARG A 98 0.70 22.68 -5.73
C ARG A 98 0.43 24.07 -5.16
N TYR A 99 -0.25 24.14 -4.01
CA TYR A 99 -0.50 25.42 -3.33
C TYR A 99 0.80 26.08 -2.89
N GLN A 100 1.71 25.31 -2.30
CA GLN A 100 2.98 25.82 -1.79
C GLN A 100 3.87 26.38 -2.90
N ARG A 101 4.02 25.67 -4.03
CA ARG A 101 4.78 26.20 -5.19
C ARG A 101 4.20 27.50 -5.73
N ARG A 102 2.87 27.64 -5.74
CA ARG A 102 2.23 28.89 -6.20
C ARG A 102 2.50 30.03 -5.22
N LEU A 103 2.48 29.75 -3.92
CA LEU A 103 2.78 30.74 -2.89
C LEU A 103 4.25 31.19 -2.97
N GLU A 104 5.19 30.25 -3.06
CA GLU A 104 6.62 30.54 -3.20
C GLU A 104 6.93 31.32 -4.49
N ALA A 105 6.27 30.97 -5.60
CA ALA A 105 6.39 31.73 -6.84
C ALA A 105 5.85 33.16 -6.67
N ALA A 106 4.69 33.35 -6.02
CA ALA A 106 4.12 34.68 -5.79
C ALA A 106 5.01 35.54 -4.87
N VAL A 107 5.53 34.95 -3.78
CA VAL A 107 6.41 35.65 -2.83
C VAL A 107 7.74 36.03 -3.49
N SER A 108 8.36 35.13 -4.25
CA SER A 108 9.63 35.42 -4.93
C SER A 108 9.47 36.51 -6.00
N TRP A 109 8.34 36.51 -6.73
CA TRP A 109 7.99 37.58 -7.64
C TRP A 109 7.89 38.95 -6.95
N GLN A 110 7.24 39.00 -5.79
CA GLN A 110 7.09 40.23 -5.03
C GLN A 110 8.42 40.78 -4.50
N GLN A 111 9.36 39.89 -4.13
CA GLN A 111 10.72 40.28 -3.75
C GLN A 111 11.49 40.90 -4.93
N ASN A 112 11.46 40.28 -6.11
CA ASN A 112 12.11 40.80 -7.31
C ASN A 112 11.55 42.19 -7.69
N LEU A 113 10.23 42.39 -7.64
CA LEU A 113 9.61 43.70 -7.88
C LEU A 113 10.09 44.77 -6.89
N THR A 114 10.27 44.39 -5.63
CA THR A 114 10.76 45.31 -4.60
C THR A 114 12.20 45.71 -4.87
N GLU A 115 13.05 44.77 -5.29
CA GLU A 115 14.45 45.04 -5.68
C GLU A 115 14.52 45.97 -6.89
N VAL A 116 13.74 45.68 -7.94
CA VAL A 116 13.67 46.54 -9.13
C VAL A 116 13.24 47.96 -8.76
N ARG A 117 12.22 48.09 -7.90
CA ARG A 117 11.73 49.40 -7.46
C ARG A 117 12.80 50.20 -6.73
N GLN A 118 13.59 49.54 -5.87
CA GLN A 118 14.71 50.17 -5.18
C GLN A 118 15.76 50.66 -6.18
N VAL A 119 16.14 49.82 -7.14
CA VAL A 119 17.08 50.21 -8.21
C VAL A 119 16.57 51.43 -8.97
N ILE A 120 15.27 51.50 -9.30
CA ILE A 120 14.69 52.67 -9.96
C ILE A 120 14.86 53.91 -9.08
N VAL A 121 14.36 53.85 -7.84
CA VAL A 121 14.35 55.00 -6.90
C VAL A 121 15.75 55.51 -6.60
N ASP A 122 16.71 54.62 -6.35
CA ASP A 122 18.08 54.97 -6.01
C ASP A 122 18.85 55.57 -7.20
N ASN A 123 18.37 55.35 -8.42
CA ASN A 123 19.02 55.78 -9.65
C ASN A 123 18.21 56.80 -10.45
N LEU A 124 17.33 57.56 -9.80
CA LEU A 124 16.64 58.70 -10.44
C LEU A 124 17.49 59.97 -10.52
N VAL A 125 18.54 60.09 -9.69
CA VAL A 125 19.26 61.36 -9.55
C VAL A 125 20.11 61.66 -10.78
N CYS A 126 20.03 62.91 -11.25
CA CYS A 126 20.77 63.44 -12.39
C CYS A 126 21.32 64.85 -12.11
N THR A 127 22.39 65.20 -12.83
CA THR A 127 22.92 66.56 -12.94
C THR A 127 22.62 67.16 -14.33
N ASP A 128 22.48 66.31 -15.34
CA ASP A 128 22.19 66.68 -16.72
C ASP A 128 21.29 65.64 -17.39
N VAL A 129 20.48 66.08 -18.36
CA VAL A 129 19.56 65.21 -19.11
C VAL A 129 20.28 64.07 -19.85
N SER A 130 21.54 64.28 -20.27
CA SER A 130 22.35 63.24 -20.91
C SER A 130 22.66 62.04 -20.02
N GLN A 131 22.45 62.15 -18.70
CA GLN A 131 22.58 61.04 -17.77
C GLN A 131 21.32 60.17 -17.71
N CYS A 132 20.17 60.69 -18.13
CA CYS A 132 18.89 59.99 -18.09
C CYS A 132 18.72 59.04 -19.28
N ARG A 133 18.05 57.92 -19.03
CA ARG A 133 17.80 56.82 -19.97
C ARG A 133 16.37 56.31 -19.77
N LEU A 134 15.70 55.96 -20.87
CA LEU A 134 14.40 55.29 -20.85
C LEU A 134 14.63 53.79 -20.86
N VAL A 135 14.13 53.09 -19.85
CA VAL A 135 14.23 51.64 -19.71
C VAL A 135 12.83 51.05 -19.80
N ASP A 136 12.64 50.09 -20.70
CA ASP A 136 11.41 49.32 -20.83
C ASP A 136 11.42 48.18 -19.81
N THR A 137 10.51 48.23 -18.84
CA THR A 137 10.37 47.20 -17.80
C THR A 137 9.41 46.09 -18.22
N LYS A 138 8.65 46.29 -19.31
CA LYS A 138 7.57 45.40 -19.79
C LYS A 138 6.56 45.00 -18.71
N ASN A 139 6.45 45.80 -17.65
CA ASN A 139 5.63 45.51 -16.47
C ASN A 139 4.82 46.75 -16.04
N ILE A 140 3.52 46.56 -15.84
CA ILE A 140 2.60 47.63 -15.46
C ILE A 140 2.79 48.11 -14.00
N GLU A 141 3.21 47.23 -13.09
CA GLU A 141 3.39 47.59 -11.67
C GLU A 141 4.59 48.50 -11.44
N LEU A 142 5.56 48.46 -12.35
CA LEU A 142 6.76 49.29 -12.33
C LEU A 142 6.65 50.51 -13.25
N GLY A 143 5.60 50.58 -14.06
CA GLY A 143 5.51 51.45 -15.23
C GLY A 143 6.23 50.83 -16.42
N CYS A 144 5.53 50.66 -17.54
CA CYS A 144 6.05 49.98 -18.73
C CYS A 144 7.36 50.60 -19.24
N VAL A 145 7.50 51.92 -19.11
CA VAL A 145 8.74 52.64 -19.37
C VAL A 145 9.06 53.52 -18.17
N VAL A 146 10.30 53.47 -17.71
CA VAL A 146 10.79 54.28 -16.58
C VAL A 146 12.01 55.09 -17.00
N SER A 147 12.17 56.27 -16.39
CA SER A 147 13.38 57.10 -16.53
C SER A 147 14.33 56.84 -15.37
N VAL A 148 15.56 56.47 -15.67
CA VAL A 148 16.65 56.29 -14.69
C VAL A 148 17.93 56.88 -15.23
N ASN A 149 18.94 57.05 -14.37
CA ASN A 149 20.28 57.41 -14.83
C ASN A 149 21.00 56.20 -15.48
N ALA A 150 22.17 56.43 -16.07
CA ALA A 150 22.99 55.40 -16.70
C ALA A 150 23.41 54.24 -15.76
N ILE A 151 23.54 54.50 -14.45
CA ILE A 151 23.85 53.46 -13.46
C ILE A 151 22.62 52.56 -13.31
N GLY A 152 21.44 53.15 -13.10
CA GLY A 152 20.17 52.44 -13.02
C GLY A 152 19.88 51.58 -14.24
N GLU A 153 20.13 52.11 -15.46
CA GLU A 153 20.01 51.33 -16.70
C GLU A 153 20.86 50.06 -16.66
N SER A 154 22.13 50.17 -16.25
CA SER A 154 23.03 49.03 -16.18
C SER A 154 22.65 47.99 -15.11
N GLN A 155 22.04 48.44 -14.00
CA GLN A 155 21.56 47.57 -12.93
C GLN A 155 20.27 46.87 -13.34
N LEU A 156 19.33 47.62 -13.93
CA LEU A 156 18.09 47.11 -14.47
C LEU A 156 18.32 46.08 -15.58
N ALA A 157 19.31 46.29 -16.46
CA ALA A 157 19.65 45.33 -17.51
C ALA A 157 20.07 43.94 -16.99
N LYS A 158 20.50 43.83 -15.72
CA LYS A 158 20.88 42.58 -15.08
C LYS A 158 19.70 41.87 -14.41
N LEU A 159 18.61 42.61 -14.17
CA LEU A 159 17.43 42.08 -13.50
C LEU A 159 16.49 41.46 -14.54
N ASN A 160 15.89 40.35 -14.15
CA ASN A 160 14.96 39.62 -15.00
C ASN A 160 13.54 40.08 -14.67
N PHE A 161 13.06 41.10 -15.38
CA PHE A 161 11.65 41.48 -15.42
C PHE A 161 10.94 40.37 -16.19
N GLY A 162 10.34 39.38 -15.52
CA GLY A 162 9.97 38.12 -16.16
C GLY A 162 8.91 38.24 -17.28
N SER A 163 7.75 37.58 -17.18
CA SER A 163 6.87 37.54 -18.36
C SER A 163 6.28 38.92 -18.66
N PRO A 164 6.38 39.41 -19.91
CA PRO A 164 5.83 40.69 -20.31
C PRO A 164 4.32 40.69 -20.06
N SER A 165 3.84 41.73 -19.37
CA SER A 165 2.41 41.93 -19.24
C SER A 165 1.86 42.35 -20.60
N LYS A 166 0.80 41.67 -21.07
CA LYS A 166 0.05 42.10 -22.27
C LYS A 166 -0.55 43.51 -22.14
N ALA A 167 -0.51 44.11 -20.95
CA ALA A 167 -1.01 45.45 -20.71
C ALA A 167 -0.02 46.56 -21.10
N CYS A 168 1.26 46.25 -21.34
CA CYS A 168 2.24 47.19 -21.87
C CYS A 168 2.18 47.18 -23.40
N GLU A 169 1.04 47.57 -23.96
CA GLU A 169 0.88 47.73 -25.40
C GLU A 169 1.26 49.17 -25.79
N GLU A 170 2.24 49.26 -26.69
CA GLU A 170 2.81 50.43 -27.38
C GLU A 170 3.44 51.57 -26.54
N ARG A 171 4.74 51.77 -26.80
CA ARG A 171 5.53 52.91 -26.32
C ARG A 171 5.07 54.18 -27.04
N PRO A 172 4.62 55.23 -26.35
CA PRO A 172 4.34 56.51 -27.01
C PRO A 172 5.62 57.04 -27.67
N GLU A 173 5.55 57.40 -28.96
CA GLU A 173 6.72 57.79 -29.76
C GLU A 173 7.34 59.12 -29.33
N ASP A 174 6.60 59.95 -28.57
CA ASP A 174 6.99 61.31 -28.18
C ASP A 174 7.52 61.44 -26.74
N LEU A 175 8.02 60.35 -26.15
CA LEU A 175 8.58 60.39 -24.79
C LEU A 175 9.88 61.20 -24.76
N SER A 176 9.87 62.35 -24.08
CA SER A 176 11.07 63.14 -23.83
C SER A 176 11.61 62.89 -22.42
N LEU A 177 12.93 62.95 -22.28
CA LEU A 177 13.59 62.86 -20.98
C LEU A 177 13.97 64.25 -20.51
N VAL A 178 13.72 64.54 -19.23
CA VAL A 178 14.10 65.80 -18.60
C VAL A 178 14.79 65.50 -17.27
N CYS A 179 15.83 66.27 -16.94
CA CYS A 179 16.40 66.29 -15.60
C CYS A 179 15.80 67.47 -14.83
N HIS A 180 14.68 67.24 -14.15
CA HIS A 180 13.96 68.27 -13.43
C HIS A 180 14.19 68.10 -11.92
N HIS A 181 14.63 69.16 -11.23
CA HIS A 181 14.99 69.11 -9.80
C HIS A 181 16.01 68.00 -9.45
N ASN A 182 16.99 67.76 -10.32
CA ASN A 182 17.98 66.68 -10.20
C ASN A 182 17.37 65.27 -10.23
N ILE A 183 16.20 65.09 -10.83
CA ILE A 183 15.50 63.81 -10.97
C ILE A 183 15.21 63.56 -12.45
N CYS A 184 15.56 62.38 -12.95
CA CYS A 184 15.20 61.94 -14.30
C CYS A 184 13.70 61.69 -14.36
N THR A 185 13.01 62.44 -15.21
CA THR A 185 11.56 62.34 -15.43
C THR A 185 11.25 62.22 -16.91
N ILE A 186 10.09 61.64 -17.20
CA ILE A 186 9.50 61.53 -18.54
C ILE A 186 8.48 62.65 -18.70
N GLU A 187 8.53 63.38 -19.81
CA GLU A 187 7.56 64.42 -20.23
C GLU A 187 7.00 64.12 -21.61
#